data_AF-A0A4Y7IZH3-F1
#
_entry.id   AF-A0A4Y7IZH3-F1
#
_cell.length_a   1.000
_cell.length_b   1.000
_cell.length_c   1.000
_cell.angle_alpha   90.00
_cell.angle_beta   90.00
_cell.angle_gamma   90.00
#
_symmetry.space_group_name_H-M   'P 1'
#
loop_
_entity.id
_entity.type
_entity.pdbx_description
1 polymer ?
#
loop_
_entity_poly.entity_id
_entity_poly.type
_entity_poly.pdbx_seq_one_letter_code
_entity_poly.pdbx_strand_id
1 'polypeptide(L)' 'MADAANWRTQIQPGSRHTVVTKIMETLKTQIPNAGPEGLVELNKIAVRFEQEIFNAATSQ' A
#
# COMPACT_ATOMS: atom_id res chain seq x y z
N MET A 1 26.55 -14.33 8.28
CA MET A 1 25.74 -13.77 9.38
C MET A 1 24.30 -13.92 8.96
N ALA A 2 23.53 -14.64 9.78
CA ALA A 2 22.19 -15.10 9.48
C ALA A 2 21.30 -13.94 9.03
N ASP A 3 20.49 -14.24 8.01
CA ASP A 3 19.29 -13.55 7.57
C ASP A 3 19.05 -12.19 8.21
N ALA A 4 19.07 -11.15 7.38
CA ALA A 4 18.10 -10.06 7.52
C ALA A 4 16.72 -10.72 7.58
N ALA A 5 16.32 -11.13 8.79
CA ALA A 5 15.18 -11.97 9.09
C ALA A 5 14.00 -11.45 8.28
N ASN A 6 13.65 -12.15 7.20
CA ASN A 6 12.83 -11.69 6.09
C ASN A 6 11.80 -10.68 6.60
N TRP A 7 12.10 -9.37 6.52
CA TRP A 7 11.33 -8.34 7.23
C TRP A 7 9.86 -8.38 6.78
N ARG A 8 9.63 -8.86 5.55
CA ARG A 8 8.33 -9.24 5.00
C ARG A 8 7.54 -10.23 5.84
N THR A 9 8.17 -11.22 6.46
CA THR A 9 7.53 -12.16 7.41
C THR A 9 7.26 -11.56 8.78
N GLN A 10 7.88 -10.43 9.13
CA GLN A 10 7.62 -9.71 10.38
C GLN A 10 6.50 -8.67 10.23
N ILE A 11 6.18 -8.26 9.00
CA ILE A 11 5.09 -7.32 8.73
C ILE A 11 3.75 -8.04 8.91
N GLN A 12 2.96 -7.61 9.90
CA GLN A 12 1.60 -8.08 10.06
C GLN A 12 0.74 -7.66 8.84
N PRO A 13 -0.20 -8.51 8.39
CA PRO A 13 -1.10 -8.17 7.29
C PRO A 13 -1.92 -6.89 7.57
N GLY A 14 -2.21 -6.58 8.84
CA GLY A 14 -2.85 -5.31 9.24
C GLY A 14 -1.99 -4.06 8.97
N SER A 15 -0.67 -4.17 9.07
CA SER A 15 0.25 -3.08 8.73
C SER A 15 0.22 -2.74 7.25
N ARG A 16 0.17 -3.77 6.38
CA ARG A 16 0.04 -3.59 4.93
C ARG A 16 -1.27 -2.89 4.56
N HIS A 17 -2.37 -3.29 5.20
CA HIS A 17 -3.66 -2.66 4.99
C HIS A 17 -3.68 -1.19 5.43
N THR A 18 -2.94 -0.85 6.48
CA THR A 18 -2.74 0.54 6.92
C THR A 18 -2.00 1.37 5.87
N VAL A 19 -1.00 0.80 5.20
CA VAL A 19 -0.27 1.46 4.11
C VAL A 19 -1.20 1.73 2.92
N VAL A 20 -1.96 0.73 2.47
CA VAL A 20 -2.98 0.91 1.41
C VAL A 20 -3.98 2.00 1.79
N THR A 21 -4.44 2.01 3.04
CA THR A 21 -5.38 3.03 3.54
C THR A 21 -4.79 4.43 3.45
N LYS A 22 -3.53 4.63 3.89
CA LYS A 22 -2.84 5.92 3.80
C LYS A 22 -2.63 6.38 2.36
N ILE A 23 -2.27 5.45 1.45
CA ILE A 23 -2.15 5.75 0.02
C ILE A 23 -3.52 6.18 -0.53
N MET A 24 -4.58 5.47 -0.17
CA MET A 24 -5.94 5.78 -0.60
C MET A 24 -6.43 7.13 -0.06
N GLU A 25 -6.16 7.48 1.20
CA GLU A 25 -6.48 8.79 1.76
C GLU A 25 -5.73 9.92 1.04
N THR A 26 -4.44 9.72 0.77
CA THR A 26 -3.64 10.67 -0.01
C THR A 26 -4.23 10.87 -1.40
N LEU A 27 -4.58 9.78 -2.09
CA LEU A 27 -5.20 9.82 -3.42
C LEU A 27 -6.55 10.55 -3.41
N LYS A 28 -7.38 10.35 -2.39
CA LYS A 28 -8.66 11.07 -2.22
C LYS A 28 -8.46 12.57 -1.99
N THR A 29 -7.44 12.96 -1.22
CA THR A 29 -7.11 14.38 -1.00
C THR A 29 -6.58 15.03 -2.28
N GLN A 30 -5.81 14.31 -3.09
CA GLN A 30 -5.26 14.80 -4.36
C GLN A 30 -6.34 14.91 -5.45
N ILE A 31 -7.34 14.03 -5.42
CA ILE A 31 -8.43 14.00 -6.41
C ILE A 31 -9.77 14.30 -5.70
N PRO A 32 -10.03 15.59 -5.38
CA PRO A 32 -11.35 15.99 -4.92
C PRO A 32 -12.36 15.68 -6.03
N ASN A 33 -13.50 15.09 -5.67
CA ASN A 33 -14.59 14.72 -6.59
C ASN A 33 -14.39 13.42 -7.40
N ALA A 34 -13.55 12.49 -6.95
CA ALA A 34 -13.57 11.12 -7.47
C ALA A 34 -14.96 10.49 -7.20
N GLY A 35 -15.75 10.28 -8.26
CA GLY A 35 -17.02 9.58 -8.20
C GLY A 35 -16.87 8.11 -7.76
N PRO A 36 -17.97 7.36 -7.60
CA PRO A 36 -17.91 5.97 -7.12
C PRO A 36 -16.99 5.08 -7.96
N GLU A 37 -16.94 5.27 -9.27
CA GLU A 37 -15.98 4.57 -10.16
C GLU A 37 -14.54 5.02 -9.95
N GLY A 38 -14.31 6.33 -9.76
CA GLY A 38 -12.99 6.88 -9.45
C GLY A 38 -12.44 6.33 -8.13
N LEU A 39 -13.28 6.17 -7.11
CA LEU A 39 -12.88 5.59 -5.82
C LEU A 39 -12.46 4.11 -5.96
N VAL A 40 -13.11 3.34 -6.83
CA VAL A 40 -12.73 1.96 -7.13
C VAL A 40 -11.37 1.93 -7.83
N GLU A 41 -11.14 2.80 -8.81
CA GLU A 41 -9.84 2.89 -9.49
C GLU A 41 -8.72 3.35 -8.54
N LEU A 42 -9.00 4.34 -7.68
CA LEU A 42 -8.04 4.78 -6.66
C LEU A 42 -7.68 3.65 -5.69
N ASN A 43 -8.64 2.81 -5.31
CA ASN A 43 -8.37 1.65 -4.46
C ASN A 43 -7.48 0.61 -5.18
N LYS A 44 -7.78 0.30 -6.45
CA LYS A 44 -6.93 -0.59 -7.26
C LYS A 44 -5.51 -0.06 -7.39
N ILE A 45 -5.36 1.25 -7.62
CA ILE A 45 -4.05 1.91 -7.69
C ILE A 45 -3.34 1.80 -6.34
N ALA A 46 -4.01 2.09 -5.23
CA ALA A 46 -3.43 2.02 -3.88
C ALA A 46 -2.91 0.61 -3.54
N VAL A 47 -3.70 -0.43 -3.83
CA VAL A 47 -3.30 -1.82 -3.61
C VAL A 47 -2.12 -2.21 -4.50
N ARG A 48 -2.14 -1.83 -5.78
CA ARG A 48 -1.02 -2.08 -6.69
C ARG A 48 0.26 -1.40 -6.23
N PHE A 49 0.16 -0.13 -5.83
CA PHE A 49 1.32 0.64 -5.39
C PHE A 49 1.97 0.03 -4.14
N GLU A 50 1.15 -0.34 -3.16
CA GLU A 50 1.63 -1.02 -1.96
C GLU A 50 2.28 -2.37 -2.30
N GLN A 51 1.69 -3.15 -3.20
CA GLN A 51 2.21 -4.46 -3.57
C GLN A 51 3.52 -4.37 -4.35
N GLU A 52 3.64 -3.43 -5.28
CA GLU A 52 4.87 -3.19 -6.04
C GLU A 52 6.01 -2.74 -5.10
N ILE A 53 5.75 -1.80 -4.20
CA ILE A 53 6.75 -1.35 -3.20
C ILE A 53 7.09 -2.49 -2.24
N PHE A 54 6.10 -3.22 -1.74
CA PHE A 54 6.33 -4.36 -0.85
C PHE A 54 7.17 -5.44 -1.51
N ASN A 55 7.06 -5.64 -2.83
CA ASN A 55 7.87 -6.61 -3.59
C ASN A 55 9.25 -6.08 -3.98
N ALA A 56 9.38 -4.77 -4.23
CA ALA A 56 10.65 -4.15 -4.60
C ALA A 56 11.56 -3.85 -3.39
N ALA A 57 10.97 -3.56 -2.22
CA ALA A 57 11.71 -3.18 -1.04
C ALA A 57 12.66 -4.31 -0.57
N THR A 58 13.88 -3.98 -0.20
CA THR A 58 14.82 -4.96 0.37
C THR A 58 14.87 -4.90 1.90
N SER A 59 14.25 -3.87 2.47
CA SER A 59 14.17 -3.57 3.90
C SER A 59 12.84 -2.84 4.19
N GLN A 60 12.44 -2.81 5.47
CA GLN A 60 11.28 -2.03 5.94
C GLN A 60 11.53 -0.52 5.86
#